data_AF-A0A1T5EIJ2-F1
#
_entry.id   AF-A0A1T5EIJ2-F1
#
_cell.length_a   1.000
_cell.length_b   1.000
_cell.length_c   1.000
_cell.angle_alpha   90.00
_cell.angle_beta   90.00
_cell.angle_gamma   90.00
#
_symmetry.space_group_name_H-M   'P 1'
#
loop_
_entity.id
_entity.type
_entity.pdbx_description
1 polymer ?
#
loop_
_entity_poly.entity_id
_entity_poly.type
_entity_poly.pdbx_seq_one_letter_code
_entity_poly.pdbx_strand_id
1 'polypeptide(L)'
;MQQDALILELQNGNERAFERIYHLYSESTYGIIYSIIRDEKIAEEVLQDVFLKIWDKAPSYNSDKGRFFTWILNIARNASIDKIRSKSFKNDQQNLKTDNFVDILEAKTNFSEAVDSIGLKKYIEALKPVCKTLIDYLFFKGYTQKETSEELDMPLGTVKTRNRICIDKLRAMVIK
;
A
#
# COMPACT_ATOMS: atom_id res chain seq x y z
N MET A 1 19.56 -13.80 -11.26
CA MET A 1 21.03 -13.61 -11.24
C MET A 1 21.44 -12.15 -11.11
N GLN A 2 21.21 -11.26 -12.10
CA GLN A 2 21.68 -9.86 -12.01
C GLN A 2 20.92 -9.03 -10.96
N GLN A 3 19.61 -9.27 -10.80
CA GLN A 3 18.80 -8.59 -9.77
C GLN A 3 19.14 -9.07 -8.35
N ASP A 4 19.43 -10.36 -8.17
CA ASP A 4 19.73 -10.93 -6.85
C ASP A 4 21.07 -10.43 -6.30
N ALA A 5 22.08 -10.30 -7.18
CA ALA A 5 23.37 -9.71 -6.84
C ALA A 5 23.23 -8.23 -6.45
N LEU A 6 22.44 -7.46 -7.21
CA LEU A 6 22.19 -6.05 -6.93
C LEU A 6 21.48 -5.86 -5.57
N ILE A 7 20.53 -6.73 -5.25
CA ILE A 7 19.86 -6.71 -3.95
C ILE A 7 20.87 -7.02 -2.84
N LEU A 8 21.70 -8.05 -2.99
CA LEU A 8 22.71 -8.40 -1.98
C LEU A 8 23.70 -7.26 -1.72
N GLU A 9 24.14 -6.56 -2.77
CA GLU A 9 24.98 -5.37 -2.65
C GLU A 9 24.27 -4.25 -1.88
N LEU A 10 22.99 -4.01 -2.16
CA LEU A 10 22.17 -3.08 -1.39
C LEU A 10 22.08 -3.48 0.09
N GLN A 11 21.88 -4.78 0.40
CA GLN A 11 21.84 -5.26 1.79
C GLN A 11 23.15 -5.03 2.54
N ASN A 12 24.28 -4.98 1.82
CA ASN A 12 25.60 -4.67 2.36
C ASN A 12 25.91 -3.17 2.41
N GLY A 13 24.95 -2.29 2.10
CA GLY A 13 25.13 -0.85 2.14
C GLY A 13 25.94 -0.29 0.97
N ASN A 14 25.87 -0.91 -0.21
CA ASN A 14 26.50 -0.37 -1.41
C ASN A 14 25.66 0.76 -2.02
N GLU A 15 26.20 1.99 -2.00
CA GLU A 15 25.52 3.18 -2.51
C GLU A 15 25.20 3.11 -4.02
N ARG A 16 26.08 2.52 -4.83
CA ARG A 16 25.83 2.37 -6.28
C ARG A 16 24.71 1.37 -6.55
N ALA A 17 24.63 0.32 -5.73
CA ALA A 17 23.52 -0.61 -5.82
C ALA A 17 22.20 0.08 -5.46
N PHE A 18 22.20 0.92 -4.42
CA PHE A 18 21.04 1.73 -4.06
C PHE A 18 20.61 2.70 -5.17
N GLU A 19 21.54 3.43 -5.77
CA GLU A 19 21.27 4.30 -6.92
C GLU A 19 20.62 3.52 -8.07
N ARG A 20 21.15 2.33 -8.39
CA ARG A 20 20.58 1.50 -9.45
C ARG A 20 19.19 0.98 -9.11
N ILE A 21 18.96 0.61 -7.85
CA ILE A 21 17.64 0.20 -7.34
C ILE A 21 16.66 1.38 -7.41
N TYR A 22 17.10 2.59 -7.07
CA TYR A 22 16.31 3.80 -7.23
C TYR A 22 15.87 3.99 -8.68
N HIS A 23 16.79 3.98 -9.63
CA HIS A 23 16.46 4.14 -11.06
C HIS A 23 15.53 3.05 -11.60
N LEU A 24 15.63 1.81 -11.09
CA LEU A 24 14.79 0.71 -11.55
C LEU A 24 13.35 0.77 -11.03
N TYR A 25 13.14 1.31 -9.82
CA TYR A 25 11.86 1.18 -9.12
C TYR A 25 11.17 2.51 -8.80
N SER A 26 11.84 3.65 -8.91
CA SER A 26 11.30 4.94 -8.47
C SER A 26 10.00 5.33 -9.17
N GLU A 27 9.93 5.19 -10.49
CA GLU A 27 8.72 5.53 -11.28
C GLU A 27 7.52 4.66 -10.86
N SER A 28 7.70 3.34 -10.81
CA SER A 28 6.63 2.42 -10.40
C SER A 28 6.20 2.63 -8.94
N THR A 29 7.15 2.96 -8.06
CA THR A 29 6.90 3.25 -6.65
C THR A 29 6.14 4.56 -6.50
N TYR A 30 6.53 5.58 -7.27
CA TYR A 30 5.86 6.88 -7.34
C TYR A 30 4.41 6.73 -7.82
N GLY A 31 4.16 5.96 -8.88
CA GLY A 31 2.80 5.72 -9.38
C GLY A 31 1.86 5.16 -8.29
N ILE A 32 2.35 4.25 -7.46
CA ILE A 32 1.59 3.72 -6.32
C ILE A 32 1.37 4.79 -5.25
N ILE A 33 2.41 5.53 -4.86
CA ILE A 33 2.30 6.60 -3.86
C ILE A 33 1.30 7.67 -4.32
N TYR A 34 1.40 8.11 -5.56
CA TYR A 34 0.53 9.11 -6.16
C TYR A 34 -0.92 8.63 -6.24
N SER A 35 -1.16 7.35 -6.57
CA SER A 35 -2.52 6.80 -6.60
C SER A 35 -3.23 6.90 -5.24
N ILE A 36 -2.47 6.89 -4.14
CA ILE A 36 -2.95 6.97 -2.76
C ILE A 36 -3.07 8.43 -2.31
N ILE A 37 -2.02 9.24 -2.50
CA ILE A 37 -1.92 10.60 -1.96
C ILE A 37 -2.66 11.64 -2.84
N ARG A 38 -2.59 11.47 -4.17
CA ARG A 38 -3.14 12.39 -5.19
C ARG A 38 -2.70 13.85 -5.03
N ASP A 39 -1.48 14.05 -4.58
CA ASP A 39 -0.77 15.33 -4.52
C ASP A 39 0.68 15.08 -4.95
N GLU A 40 1.14 15.79 -5.97
CA GLU A 40 2.46 15.56 -6.60
C GLU A 40 3.61 15.85 -5.64
N LYS A 41 3.58 17.00 -4.95
CA LYS A 41 4.66 17.43 -4.05
C LYS A 41 4.78 16.48 -2.87
N ILE A 42 3.64 16.11 -2.29
CA ILE A 42 3.61 15.19 -1.15
C ILE A 42 4.00 13.77 -1.59
N ALA A 43 3.61 13.35 -2.80
CA ALA A 43 4.03 12.06 -3.33
C ALA A 43 5.55 11.98 -3.57
N GLU A 44 6.18 13.05 -4.05
CA GLU A 44 7.63 13.13 -4.20
C GLU A 44 8.35 13.07 -2.84
N GLU A 45 7.85 13.79 -1.84
CA GLU A 45 8.39 13.74 -0.47
C GLU A 45 8.32 12.31 0.09
N VAL A 46 7.16 11.66 -0.03
CA VAL A 46 6.98 10.27 0.44
C VAL A 46 7.84 9.30 -0.36
N LEU A 47 8.07 9.52 -1.65
CA LEU A 47 8.97 8.70 -2.45
C LEU A 47 10.40 8.73 -1.88
N GLN A 48 10.90 9.92 -1.52
CA GLN A 48 12.23 10.06 -0.91
C GLN A 48 12.31 9.29 0.41
N ASP A 49 11.33 9.48 1.30
CA ASP A 49 11.23 8.74 2.57
C ASP A 49 11.20 7.22 2.37
N VAL A 50 10.49 6.76 1.34
CA VAL A 50 10.38 5.32 1.02
C VAL A 50 11.74 4.75 0.62
N PHE A 51 12.52 5.47 -0.18
CA PHE A 51 13.85 4.99 -0.57
C PHE A 51 14.85 5.03 0.59
N LEU A 52 14.76 6.00 1.50
CA LEU A 52 15.52 5.95 2.76
C LEU A 52 15.13 4.73 3.60
N LYS A 53 13.83 4.44 3.74
CA LYS A 53 13.35 3.23 4.42
C LYS A 53 13.80 1.94 3.74
N ILE A 54 13.91 1.93 2.42
CA ILE A 54 14.44 0.79 1.66
C ILE A 54 15.90 0.55 2.01
N TRP A 55 16.73 1.60 2.04
CA TRP A 55 18.12 1.52 2.46
C TRP A 55 18.25 0.93 3.88
N ASP A 56 17.55 1.54 4.85
CA ASP A 56 17.63 1.11 6.26
C ASP A 56 17.14 -0.33 6.47
N LYS A 57 16.12 -0.74 5.72
CA LYS A 57 15.50 -2.07 5.88
C LYS A 57 16.06 -3.12 4.94
N ALA A 58 16.92 -2.77 3.98
CA ALA A 58 17.48 -3.72 3.03
C ALA A 58 18.07 -4.98 3.69
N PRO A 59 18.84 -4.89 4.80
CA PRO A 59 19.37 -6.07 5.48
C PRO A 59 18.29 -7.06 5.96
N SER A 60 17.04 -6.61 6.14
CA SER A 60 15.91 -7.45 6.57
C SER A 60 15.16 -8.14 5.44
N TYR A 61 15.42 -7.77 4.17
CA TYR A 61 14.78 -8.40 3.03
C TYR A 61 15.16 -9.89 2.93
N ASN A 62 14.16 -10.73 2.65
CA ASN A 62 14.31 -12.17 2.48
C ASN A 62 13.44 -12.62 1.30
N SER A 63 14.08 -13.19 0.29
CA SER A 63 13.44 -13.66 -0.96
C SER A 63 12.43 -14.78 -0.74
N ASP A 64 12.58 -15.59 0.31
CA ASP A 64 11.65 -16.68 0.64
C ASP A 64 10.30 -16.14 1.14
N LYS A 65 10.29 -14.89 1.64
CA LYS A 65 9.08 -14.21 2.12
C LYS A 65 8.34 -13.45 1.02
N GLY A 66 8.94 -13.29 -0.15
CA GLY A 66 8.32 -12.62 -1.28
C GLY A 66 9.32 -11.91 -2.19
N ARG A 67 8.83 -11.48 -3.36
CA ARG A 67 9.65 -10.76 -4.35
C ARG A 67 10.05 -9.38 -3.84
N PHE A 68 11.26 -8.95 -4.19
CA PHE A 68 11.83 -7.66 -3.82
C PHE A 68 10.92 -6.48 -4.19
N PHE A 69 10.37 -6.49 -5.41
CA PHE A 69 9.45 -5.44 -5.85
C PHE A 69 8.20 -5.36 -4.96
N THR A 70 7.62 -6.51 -4.58
CA THR A 70 6.48 -6.54 -3.66
C THR A 70 6.85 -6.00 -2.28
N TRP A 71 8.07 -6.24 -1.81
CA TRP A 71 8.57 -5.69 -0.56
C TRP A 71 8.71 -4.16 -0.62
N ILE A 72 9.26 -3.60 -1.71
CA ILE A 72 9.28 -2.14 -1.97
C ILE A 72 7.87 -1.56 -1.95
N LEU A 73 6.93 -2.16 -2.69
CA LEU A 73 5.56 -1.66 -2.77
C LEU A 73 4.87 -1.64 -1.41
N ASN A 74 5.13 -2.61 -0.54
CA ASN A 74 4.59 -2.62 0.81
C ASN A 74 5.16 -1.47 1.67
N ILE A 75 6.45 -1.14 1.54
CA ILE A 75 7.05 0.01 2.21
C ILE A 75 6.40 1.30 1.72
N ALA A 76 6.27 1.44 0.39
CA ALA A 76 5.66 2.60 -0.25
C ALA A 76 4.22 2.83 0.22
N ARG A 77 3.39 1.78 0.12
CA ARG A 77 2.00 1.82 0.56
C ARG A 77 1.86 2.25 2.01
N ASN A 78 2.63 1.64 2.92
CA ASN A 78 2.57 1.97 4.34
C ASN A 78 2.97 3.43 4.59
N ALA A 79 4.05 3.90 3.96
CA ALA A 79 4.48 5.29 4.07
C ALA A 79 3.41 6.28 3.56
N SER A 80 2.74 5.97 2.45
CA SER A 80 1.64 6.80 1.93
C SER A 80 0.45 6.87 2.88
N ILE A 81 0.06 5.74 3.47
CA ILE A 81 -1.03 5.67 4.45
C ILE A 81 -0.68 6.47 5.71
N ASP A 82 0.54 6.31 6.22
CA ASP A 82 1.04 7.05 7.38
C ASP A 82 0.98 8.56 7.12
N LYS A 83 1.40 9.00 5.92
CA LYS A 83 1.33 10.42 5.52
C LYS A 83 -0.10 10.93 5.49
N ILE A 84 -1.05 10.19 4.90
CA ILE A 84 -2.47 10.58 4.85
C ILE A 84 -3.07 10.71 6.26
N ARG A 85 -2.65 9.85 7.18
CA ARG A 85 -3.15 9.86 8.56
C ARG A 85 -2.52 10.94 9.43
N SER A 86 -1.39 11.51 9.01
CA SER A 86 -0.71 12.56 9.75
C SER A 86 -1.60 13.81 9.92
N LYS A 87 -1.51 14.45 11.09
CA LYS A 87 -2.29 15.66 11.39
C LYS A 87 -1.95 16.81 10.44
N SER A 88 -0.70 16.93 10.02
CA SER A 88 -0.26 17.95 9.05
C SER A 88 -0.97 17.77 7.71
N PHE A 89 -1.02 16.56 7.15
CA PHE A 89 -1.73 16.31 5.90
C PHE A 89 -3.24 16.64 6.00
N LYS A 90 -3.86 16.33 7.13
CA LYS A 90 -5.27 16.67 7.39
C LYS A 90 -5.48 18.19 7.51
N ASN A 91 -4.59 18.90 8.17
CA ASN A 91 -4.68 20.35 8.35
C ASN A 91 -4.40 21.12 7.05
N ASP A 92 -3.41 20.70 6.25
CA ASP A 92 -3.08 21.33 4.97
C ASP A 92 -4.24 21.19 3.96
N GLN A 93 -4.94 20.06 3.98
CA GLN A 93 -6.17 19.89 3.18
C GLN A 93 -7.35 20.70 3.70
N GLN A 94 -7.48 20.92 5.01
CA GLN A 94 -8.52 21.77 5.60
C GLN A 94 -8.30 23.24 5.26
N ASN A 95 -7.06 23.72 5.27
CA ASN A 95 -6.71 25.10 4.91
C ASN A 95 -6.94 25.41 3.42
N LEU A 96 -7.01 24.37 2.56
CA LEU A 96 -7.29 24.51 1.14
C LEU A 96 -8.79 24.52 0.78
N LYS A 97 -9.71 24.22 1.73
CA LYS A 97 -11.15 24.06 1.42
C LYS A 97 -12.08 24.49 2.55
N THR A 98 -12.45 25.77 2.58
CA THR A 98 -13.74 26.22 3.12
C THR A 98 -14.83 25.76 2.14
N ASP A 99 -15.71 24.86 2.59
CA ASP A 99 -17.08 24.53 2.09
C ASP A 99 -17.42 23.08 1.71
N ASN A 100 -16.50 22.10 1.62
CA ASN A 100 -16.90 20.76 1.10
C ASN A 100 -16.22 19.55 1.78
N PHE A 101 -15.83 19.63 3.06
CA PHE A 101 -14.98 18.59 3.65
C PHE A 101 -15.70 17.34 4.18
N VAL A 102 -17.01 17.41 4.46
CA VAL A 102 -17.75 16.23 4.94
C VAL A 102 -18.03 15.26 3.77
N ASP A 103 -18.40 15.77 2.60
CA ASP A 103 -18.72 14.95 1.42
C ASP A 103 -17.49 14.32 0.73
N ILE A 104 -16.31 14.93 0.79
CA ILE A 104 -15.14 14.44 0.02
C ILE A 104 -14.46 13.24 0.70
N LEU A 105 -14.53 13.11 2.03
CA LEU A 105 -14.03 11.93 2.73
C LEU A 105 -14.95 10.73 2.55
N GLU A 106 -16.27 10.95 2.50
CA GLU A 106 -17.26 9.92 2.16
C GLU A 106 -17.21 9.54 0.67
N ALA A 107 -17.04 10.52 -0.23
CA ALA A 107 -16.93 10.27 -1.67
C ALA A 107 -15.61 9.61 -2.10
N LYS A 108 -14.51 9.77 -1.34
CA LYS A 108 -13.21 9.13 -1.66
C LYS A 108 -13.10 7.66 -1.22
N THR A 109 -14.13 7.10 -0.58
CA THR A 109 -14.10 5.76 0.03
C THR A 109 -15.28 4.88 -0.38
N ASN A 110 -15.91 5.13 -1.54
CA ASN A 110 -16.88 4.18 -2.06
C ASN A 110 -16.14 2.94 -2.61
N PHE A 111 -15.97 1.93 -1.73
CA PHE A 111 -15.37 0.64 -2.05
C PHE A 111 -15.89 0.09 -3.38
N SER A 112 -17.19 0.25 -3.66
CA SER A 112 -17.80 -0.19 -4.90
C SER A 112 -17.22 0.51 -6.14
N GLU A 113 -17.06 1.84 -6.12
CA GLU A 113 -16.54 2.62 -7.25
C GLU A 113 -15.05 2.35 -7.47
N ALA A 114 -14.28 2.30 -6.39
CA ALA A 114 -12.86 1.98 -6.45
C ALA A 114 -12.62 0.60 -7.07
N VAL A 115 -13.43 -0.37 -6.69
CA VAL A 115 -13.39 -1.73 -7.22
C VAL A 115 -13.86 -1.80 -8.69
N ASP A 116 -14.85 -1.00 -9.09
CA ASP A 116 -15.36 -0.93 -10.46
C ASP A 116 -14.29 -0.37 -11.42
N SER A 117 -13.61 0.69 -11.01
CA SER A 117 -12.56 1.34 -11.82
C SER A 117 -11.40 0.43 -12.19
N ILE A 118 -11.14 -0.62 -11.41
CA ILE A 118 -10.06 -1.60 -11.62
C ILE A 118 -10.60 -2.89 -12.27
N GLY A 119 -11.89 -2.93 -12.63
CA GLY A 119 -12.54 -4.10 -13.23
C GLY A 119 -12.66 -5.29 -12.27
N LEU A 120 -12.56 -5.07 -10.95
CA LEU A 120 -12.59 -6.13 -9.95
C LEU A 120 -13.98 -6.38 -9.33
N LYS A 121 -14.97 -5.55 -9.69
CA LYS A 121 -16.33 -5.57 -9.10
C LYS A 121 -16.98 -6.94 -9.11
N LYS A 122 -17.05 -7.56 -10.27
CA LYS A 122 -17.61 -8.91 -10.44
C LYS A 122 -16.96 -9.94 -9.51
N TYR A 123 -15.65 -9.86 -9.30
CA TYR A 123 -14.91 -10.83 -8.49
C TYR A 123 -15.08 -10.57 -6.99
N ILE A 124 -15.04 -9.30 -6.58
CA ILE A 124 -15.24 -8.89 -5.19
C ILE A 124 -16.68 -9.16 -4.75
N GLU A 125 -17.67 -8.94 -5.63
CA GLU A 125 -19.07 -9.25 -5.34
C GLU A 125 -19.31 -10.74 -5.04
N ALA A 126 -18.53 -11.64 -5.65
CA ALA A 126 -18.58 -13.09 -5.43
C ALA A 126 -17.92 -13.56 -4.11
N LEU A 127 -17.28 -12.67 -3.36
CA LEU A 127 -16.69 -12.98 -2.06
C LEU A 127 -17.74 -12.95 -0.93
N LYS A 128 -17.44 -13.63 0.18
CA LYS A 128 -18.27 -13.56 1.39
C LYS A 128 -18.24 -12.13 1.98
N PRO A 129 -19.27 -11.66 2.68
CA PRO A 129 -19.32 -10.31 3.26
C PRO A 129 -18.06 -9.97 4.08
N VAL A 130 -17.62 -10.89 4.95
CA VAL A 130 -16.40 -10.72 5.76
C VAL A 130 -15.16 -10.48 4.90
N CYS A 131 -15.05 -11.10 3.73
CA CYS A 131 -13.94 -10.86 2.80
C CYS A 131 -14.04 -9.49 2.15
N LYS A 132 -15.24 -9.03 1.78
CA LYS A 132 -15.45 -7.68 1.23
C LYS A 132 -15.00 -6.63 2.25
N THR A 133 -15.45 -6.75 3.50
CA THR A 133 -15.05 -5.86 4.60
C THR A 133 -13.54 -5.88 4.83
N LEU A 134 -12.92 -7.07 4.94
CA LEU A 134 -11.47 -7.14 5.15
C LEU A 134 -10.70 -6.53 3.98
N ILE A 135 -11.15 -6.74 2.74
CA ILE A 135 -10.47 -6.18 1.57
C ILE A 135 -10.63 -4.65 1.55
N ASP A 136 -11.83 -4.14 1.83
CA ASP A 136 -12.09 -2.71 1.94
C ASP A 136 -11.14 -2.06 2.96
N TYR A 137 -11.13 -2.55 4.19
CA TYR A 137 -10.28 -2.00 5.25
C TYR A 137 -8.79 -2.11 4.91
N LEU A 138 -8.33 -3.29 4.52
CA LEU A 138 -6.90 -3.56 4.34
C LEU A 138 -6.33 -2.92 3.08
N PHE A 139 -7.07 -2.85 1.98
CA PHE A 139 -6.54 -2.43 0.68
C PHE A 139 -7.02 -1.04 0.25
N PHE A 140 -8.28 -0.68 0.52
CA PHE A 140 -8.88 0.57 0.04
C PHE A 140 -8.84 1.68 1.09
N LYS A 141 -9.17 1.37 2.35
CA LYS A 141 -9.09 2.34 3.47
C LYS A 141 -7.71 2.47 4.08
N GLY A 142 -6.76 1.63 3.67
CA GLY A 142 -5.37 1.72 4.13
C GLY A 142 -5.13 1.25 5.56
N TYR A 143 -6.01 0.45 6.16
CA TYR A 143 -5.76 -0.06 7.50
C TYR A 143 -4.65 -1.12 7.48
N THR A 144 -3.78 -1.08 8.49
CA THR A 144 -2.87 -2.19 8.80
C THR A 144 -3.67 -3.35 9.37
N GLN A 145 -3.09 -4.55 9.36
CA GLN A 145 -3.74 -5.73 9.96
C GLN A 145 -4.05 -5.55 11.45
N LYS A 146 -3.23 -4.77 12.17
CA LYS A 146 -3.45 -4.46 13.59
C LYS A 146 -4.62 -3.49 13.75
N GLU A 147 -4.67 -2.43 12.98
CA GLU A 147 -5.79 -1.48 13.06
C GLU A 147 -7.09 -2.11 12.59
N THR A 148 -7.07 -2.96 11.55
CA THR A 148 -8.26 -3.73 11.14
C THR A 148 -8.73 -4.69 12.24
N SER A 149 -7.79 -5.23 13.02
CA SER A 149 -8.10 -6.09 14.17
C SER A 149 -8.82 -5.31 15.27
N GLU A 150 -8.33 -4.12 15.58
CA GLU A 150 -8.93 -3.22 16.58
C GLU A 150 -10.28 -2.67 16.11
N GLU A 151 -10.36 -2.21 14.87
CA GLU A 151 -11.53 -1.55 14.29
C GLU A 151 -12.70 -2.51 14.06
N LEU A 152 -12.42 -3.77 13.69
CA LEU A 152 -13.45 -4.77 13.43
C LEU A 152 -13.70 -5.72 14.62
N ASP A 153 -13.08 -5.45 15.78
CA ASP A 153 -13.11 -6.31 16.96
C ASP A 153 -12.84 -7.80 16.62
N MET A 154 -11.81 -8.03 15.80
CA MET A 154 -11.39 -9.36 15.38
C MET A 154 -9.97 -9.63 15.84
N PRO A 155 -9.64 -10.83 16.40
CA PRO A 155 -8.27 -11.14 16.76
C PRO A 155 -7.30 -11.01 15.56
N LEU A 156 -6.10 -10.48 15.79
CA LEU A 156 -5.10 -10.26 14.73
C LEU A 156 -4.79 -11.55 13.93
N GLY A 157 -4.73 -12.70 14.60
CA GLY A 157 -4.57 -14.00 13.95
C GLY A 157 -5.72 -14.36 12.99
N THR A 158 -6.94 -13.99 13.37
CA THR A 158 -8.15 -14.15 12.54
C THR A 158 -8.12 -13.22 11.33
N VAL A 159 -7.75 -11.95 11.52
CA VAL A 159 -7.58 -11.00 10.40
C VAL A 159 -6.57 -11.51 9.39
N LYS A 160 -5.39 -11.96 9.84
CA LYS A 160 -4.35 -12.53 8.98
C LYS A 160 -4.83 -13.75 8.20
N THR A 161 -5.42 -14.71 8.91
CA THR A 161 -5.87 -15.98 8.31
C THR A 161 -7.00 -15.75 7.31
N ARG A 162 -8.01 -14.94 7.68
CA ARG A 162 -9.12 -14.62 6.78
C ARG A 162 -8.65 -13.82 5.58
N ASN A 163 -7.78 -12.83 5.77
CA ASN A 163 -7.21 -12.06 4.65
C ASN A 163 -6.53 -12.99 3.64
N ARG A 164 -5.70 -13.94 4.11
CA ARG A 164 -5.07 -14.94 3.23
C ARG A 164 -6.11 -15.72 2.41
N ILE A 165 -7.12 -16.28 3.07
CA ILE A 165 -8.20 -17.05 2.41
C ILE A 165 -8.95 -16.20 1.38
N CYS A 166 -9.28 -14.95 1.72
CA CYS A 166 -10.01 -14.05 0.84
C CYS A 166 -9.20 -13.69 -0.41
N ILE A 167 -7.90 -13.40 -0.26
CA ILE A 167 -7.00 -13.08 -1.37
C ILE A 167 -6.73 -14.31 -2.25
N ASP A 168 -6.54 -15.49 -1.67
CA ASP A 168 -6.36 -16.73 -2.44
C ASP A 168 -7.60 -17.03 -3.29
N LYS A 169 -8.80 -16.83 -2.73
CA LYS A 169 -10.05 -16.97 -3.48
C LYS A 169 -10.18 -15.95 -4.60
N LEU A 170 -9.81 -14.69 -4.36
CA LEU A 170 -9.83 -13.65 -5.38
C LEU A 170 -8.85 -13.97 -6.52
N ARG A 171 -7.62 -14.42 -6.20
CA ARG A 171 -6.62 -14.84 -7.18
C ARG A 171 -7.11 -15.97 -8.08
N ALA A 172 -7.75 -16.99 -7.49
CA ALA A 172 -8.31 -18.11 -8.24
C ALA A 172 -9.43 -17.70 -9.23
N MET A 173 -10.07 -16.55 -9.01
CA MET A 173 -11.09 -16.01 -9.92
C MET A 173 -10.50 -15.10 -11.01
N VAL A 174 -9.46 -14.32 -10.69
CA VAL A 174 -8.88 -13.30 -11.57
C VAL A 174 -7.82 -13.89 -12.51
N ILE A 175 -7.02 -14.85 -12.06
CA ILE A 175 -5.90 -15.43 -12.82
C ILE A 175 -6.34 -16.73 -13.53
N LYS A 176 -7.55 -16.71 -14.11
CA LYS A 176 -8.05 -17.83 -14.91
C LYS A 176 -7.63 -17.71 -16.37
#